data_AF-A0A6P5RMM5-F1
#
_entry.id   AF-A0A6P5RMM5-F1
#
_cell.length_a   1.000
_cell.length_b   1.000
_cell.length_c   1.000
_cell.angle_alpha   90.00
_cell.angle_beta   90.00
_cell.angle_gamma   90.00
#
_symmetry.space_group_name_H-M   'P 1'
#
loop_
_entity.id
_entity.type
_entity.pdbx_description
1 polymer ?
#
loop_
_entity_poly.entity_id
_entity_poly.type
_entity_poly.pdbx_seq_one_letter_code
_entity_poly.pdbx_strand_id
1 'polypeptide(L)'
;MDPPVGFWQITPSDEFRSGGPLKQNLTSHVGPTCLAMFLSAHYSGEDLVLKLKPDEPWKKVFGPVFIYLNSLTSNANDDPSPLWEDAKHQMMTEVQKWPYDFPASSEFPLSDQRGNVRGRIQVRDRYLTKSNFSLSIFCRMSKPYNIELFASTCVLLLKNVELT
;
A
#
# COMPACT_ATOMS: atom_id res chain seq x y z
N MET A 1 14.63 24.05 24.37
CA MET A 1 14.41 22.67 23.90
C MET A 1 13.71 22.75 22.57
N ASP A 2 14.13 21.97 21.59
CA ASP A 2 13.45 21.88 20.31
C ASP A 2 12.08 21.19 20.49
N PRO A 3 11.06 21.56 19.70
CA PRO A 3 9.75 20.93 19.81
C PRO A 3 9.82 19.44 19.40
N PRO A 4 8.99 18.56 19.99
CA PRO A 4 8.81 17.20 19.48
C PRO A 4 8.35 17.21 18.03
N VAL A 5 8.98 16.40 17.18
CA VAL A 5 8.68 16.27 15.75
C VAL A 5 8.33 14.82 15.42
N GLY A 6 7.27 14.61 14.63
CA GLY A 6 6.93 13.34 14.01
C GLY A 6 7.44 13.26 12.57
N PHE A 7 8.00 12.10 12.21
CA PHE A 7 8.39 11.77 10.84
C PHE A 7 7.64 10.51 10.41
N TRP A 8 6.79 10.64 9.39
CA TRP A 8 5.87 9.58 9.00
C TRP A 8 5.96 9.28 7.51
N GLN A 9 6.09 8.00 7.17
CA GLN A 9 5.95 7.53 5.80
C GLN A 9 4.54 6.99 5.59
N ILE A 10 3.80 7.64 4.71
CA ILE A 10 2.43 7.28 4.34
C ILE A 10 2.47 6.62 2.95
N THR A 11 1.90 5.42 2.85
CA THR A 11 1.73 4.70 1.58
C THR A 11 0.24 4.64 1.26
N PRO A 12 -0.29 5.51 0.39
CA PRO A 12 -1.73 5.60 0.14
C PRO A 12 -2.28 4.45 -0.71
N SER A 13 -1.41 3.67 -1.37
CA SER A 13 -1.77 2.49 -2.15
C SER A 13 -0.66 1.44 -2.11
N ASP A 14 -1.04 0.17 -2.00
CA ASP A 14 -0.13 -0.97 -2.03
C ASP A 14 0.08 -1.54 -3.45
N GLU A 15 -0.47 -0.92 -4.50
CA GLU A 15 -0.46 -1.47 -5.88
C GLU A 15 0.92 -1.72 -6.47
N PHE A 16 1.93 -1.00 -6.00
CA PHE A 16 3.30 -1.19 -6.47
C PHE A 16 4.04 -2.30 -5.72
N ARG A 17 3.52 -2.78 -4.58
CA ARG A 17 4.16 -3.83 -3.76
C ARG A 17 3.94 -5.21 -4.37
N SER A 18 4.84 -6.13 -4.03
CA SER A 18 4.80 -7.54 -4.48
C SER A 18 4.49 -8.47 -3.31
N GLY A 19 3.99 -9.67 -3.60
CA GLY A 19 3.71 -10.71 -2.58
C GLY A 19 2.29 -10.73 -2.03
N GLY A 20 1.40 -9.84 -2.50
CA GLY A 20 -0.01 -9.82 -2.11
C GLY A 20 -0.29 -9.25 -0.71
N PRO A 21 -1.56 -9.25 -0.27
CA PRO A 21 -2.03 -8.49 0.90
C PRO A 21 -1.46 -8.98 2.24
N LEU A 22 -0.89 -10.18 2.30
CA LEU A 22 -0.30 -10.75 3.51
C LEU A 22 1.24 -10.62 3.56
N LYS A 23 1.86 -10.03 2.53
CA LYS A 23 3.31 -9.89 2.48
C LYS A 23 3.81 -8.90 3.54
N GLN A 24 4.66 -9.38 4.43
CA GLN A 24 5.35 -8.55 5.40
C GLN A 24 6.63 -7.93 4.81
N ASN A 25 6.99 -6.75 5.30
CA ASN A 25 8.26 -6.11 4.99
C ASN A 25 8.69 -5.20 6.15
N LEU A 26 9.95 -4.75 6.10
CA LEU A 26 10.48 -3.83 7.11
C LEU A 26 9.89 -2.44 6.91
N THR A 27 9.52 -1.80 8.02
CA THR A 27 9.04 -0.41 8.05
C THR A 27 10.01 0.54 8.76
N SER A 28 10.99 -0.02 9.48
CA SER A 28 12.03 0.71 10.20
C SER A 28 13.35 -0.07 10.24
N HIS A 29 14.43 0.62 10.61
CA HIS A 29 15.75 0.04 10.86
C HIS A 29 16.41 0.70 12.08
N VAL A 30 17.65 0.31 12.41
CA VAL A 30 18.40 0.90 13.54
C VAL A 30 18.41 2.43 13.47
N GLY A 31 18.20 3.06 14.64
CA GLY A 31 18.06 4.51 14.76
C GLY A 31 16.72 5.04 14.24
N PRO A 32 16.60 6.35 13.99
CA PRO A 32 15.38 6.98 13.46
C PRO A 32 15.27 6.78 11.94
N THR A 33 15.30 5.53 11.49
CA THR A 33 15.26 5.18 10.06
C THR A 33 13.91 4.60 9.69
N CYS A 34 13.17 5.27 8.81
CA CYS A 34 11.95 4.75 8.20
C CYS A 34 12.27 4.14 6.82
N LEU A 35 11.62 3.02 6.48
CA LEU A 35 11.89 2.27 5.25
C LEU A 35 10.68 2.22 4.30
N ALA A 36 10.88 2.64 3.06
CA ALA A 36 9.96 2.44 1.93
C ALA A 36 10.37 1.20 1.14
N MET A 37 9.98 0.01 1.61
CA MET A 37 10.35 -1.23 0.94
C MET A 37 9.47 -1.50 -0.28
N PHE A 38 10.05 -1.41 -1.48
CA PHE A 38 9.34 -1.61 -2.75
C PHE A 38 9.34 -3.06 -3.24
N LEU A 39 10.47 -3.74 -3.12
CA LEU A 39 10.67 -5.14 -3.49
C LEU A 39 11.67 -5.77 -2.52
N SER A 40 11.39 -6.98 -2.04
CA SER A 40 12.31 -7.70 -1.15
C SER A 40 11.95 -9.18 -1.03
N ALA A 41 13.00 -9.99 -0.85
CA ALA A 41 12.92 -11.43 -0.51
C ALA A 41 12.46 -11.71 0.93
N HIS A 42 12.37 -10.70 1.80
CA HIS A 42 12.03 -10.90 3.22
C HIS A 42 10.75 -11.73 3.38
N TYR A 43 10.79 -12.82 4.15
CA TYR A 43 9.64 -13.69 4.41
C TYR A 43 9.01 -14.37 3.17
N SER A 44 9.70 -14.39 2.03
CA SER A 44 9.19 -15.07 0.81
C SER A 44 10.27 -15.67 -0.09
N GLY A 45 11.55 -15.46 0.22
CA GLY A 45 12.66 -16.06 -0.51
C GLY A 45 12.91 -15.42 -1.88
N GLU A 46 13.77 -16.07 -2.67
CA GLU A 46 14.22 -15.58 -3.98
C GLU A 46 13.12 -15.56 -5.05
N ASP A 47 12.01 -16.26 -4.83
CA ASP A 47 10.92 -16.33 -5.80
C ASP A 47 10.16 -15.01 -5.95
N LEU A 48 10.20 -14.13 -4.94
CA LEU A 48 9.66 -12.77 -5.04
C LEU A 48 10.69 -11.73 -5.47
N VAL A 49 11.93 -12.11 -5.74
CA VAL A 49 12.94 -11.19 -6.27
C VAL A 49 12.74 -11.04 -7.78
N LEU A 50 12.80 -9.81 -8.27
CA LEU A 50 12.73 -9.52 -9.70
C LEU A 50 13.98 -10.10 -10.39
N LYS A 51 13.76 -11.07 -11.29
CA LYS A 51 14.80 -11.73 -12.07
C LYS A 51 14.68 -11.28 -13.53
N LEU A 52 15.61 -10.43 -13.97
CA LEU A 52 15.65 -9.90 -15.33
C LEU A 52 16.76 -10.58 -16.11
N LYS A 53 16.50 -10.93 -17.37
CA LYS A 53 17.53 -11.41 -18.30
C LYS A 53 18.35 -10.23 -18.84
N PRO A 54 19.58 -10.49 -19.33
CA PRO A 54 20.29 -9.52 -20.15
C PRO A 54 19.37 -8.98 -21.26
N ASP A 55 19.37 -7.66 -21.42
CA ASP A 55 18.60 -6.93 -22.43
C ASP A 55 17.07 -7.07 -22.33
N GLU A 56 16.52 -7.53 -21.20
CA GLU A 56 15.08 -7.59 -20.96
C GLU A 56 14.52 -6.19 -20.65
N PRO A 57 13.70 -5.58 -21.54
CA PRO A 57 13.10 -4.28 -21.27
C PRO A 57 12.05 -4.42 -20.17
N TRP A 58 12.18 -3.64 -19.09
CA TRP A 58 11.20 -3.62 -18.01
C TRP A 58 10.96 -2.20 -17.51
N LYS A 59 9.73 -1.92 -17.09
CA LYS A 59 9.33 -0.67 -16.44
C LYS A 59 8.32 -0.98 -15.34
N LYS A 60 8.48 -0.32 -14.20
CA LYS A 60 7.53 -0.37 -13.08
C LYS A 60 7.60 0.95 -12.31
N VAL A 61 6.45 1.53 -12.01
CA VAL A 61 6.39 2.66 -11.08
C VAL A 61 6.27 2.13 -9.65
N PHE A 62 7.14 2.60 -8.77
CA PHE A 62 7.09 2.36 -7.33
C PHE A 62 6.64 3.64 -6.62
N GLY A 63 5.69 3.52 -5.69
CA GLY A 63 5.08 4.67 -5.05
C GLY A 63 3.99 5.34 -5.92
N PRO A 64 3.74 6.64 -5.71
CA PRO A 64 4.39 7.52 -4.73
C PRO A 64 4.24 7.07 -3.27
N VAL A 65 5.27 7.33 -2.46
CA VAL A 65 5.19 7.32 -0.99
C VAL A 65 5.22 8.77 -0.51
N PHE A 66 4.42 9.08 0.50
CA PHE A 66 4.27 10.43 1.03
C PHE A 66 5.04 10.56 2.35
N ILE A 67 5.91 11.56 2.45
CA ILE A 67 6.64 11.86 3.68
C ILE A 67 5.92 13.01 4.38
N TYR A 68 5.48 12.77 5.61
CA TYR A 68 4.76 13.74 6.41
C TYR A 68 5.54 14.10 7.67
N LEU A 69 5.62 15.40 7.94
CA LEU A 69 6.28 15.98 9.09
C LEU A 69 5.28 16.84 9.86
N ASN A 70 5.23 16.66 11.17
CA ASN A 70 4.45 17.48 12.07
C ASN A 70 5.20 17.73 13.39
N SER A 71 4.79 18.72 14.16
CA SER A 71 5.46 19.11 15.39
C SER A 71 4.49 19.60 16.45
N LEU A 72 4.82 19.43 17.73
CA LEU A 72 4.03 19.98 18.84
C LEU A 72 4.59 21.34 19.28
N THR A 73 3.71 22.24 19.71
CA THR A 73 4.15 23.42 20.47
C THR A 73 4.71 22.98 21.82
N SER A 74 5.74 23.68 22.31
CA SER A 74 6.61 23.37 23.47
C SER A 74 5.95 23.08 24.83
N ASN A 75 4.61 23.02 24.90
CA ASN A 75 3.82 22.81 26.11
C ASN A 75 3.18 21.41 26.16
N ALA A 76 3.57 20.50 25.26
CA ALA A 76 3.13 19.11 25.33
C ALA A 76 3.89 18.40 26.46
N ASN A 77 3.16 17.79 27.39
CA ASN A 77 3.66 17.07 28.58
C ASN A 77 4.39 15.76 28.21
N ASP A 78 5.34 15.80 27.27
CA ASP A 78 6.05 14.65 26.70
C ASP A 78 5.16 13.58 26.04
N ASP A 79 3.86 13.86 25.82
CA ASP A 79 2.94 12.95 25.14
C ASP A 79 3.01 13.12 23.61
N PRO A 80 3.49 12.11 22.85
CA PRO A 80 3.55 12.17 21.39
C PRO A 80 2.24 11.78 20.71
N SER A 81 1.21 11.34 21.45
CA SER A 81 -0.07 10.87 20.89
C SER A 81 -0.71 11.84 19.89
N PRO A 82 -0.69 13.17 20.10
CA PRO A 82 -1.25 14.10 19.13
C PRO A 82 -0.53 14.08 17.77
N LEU A 83 0.79 13.86 17.73
CA LEU A 83 1.54 13.73 16.46
C LEU A 83 1.08 12.51 15.66
N TRP A 84 0.79 11.41 16.35
CA TRP A 84 0.31 10.17 15.73
C TRP A 84 -1.12 10.31 15.21
N GLU A 85 -2.02 10.92 16.00
CA GLU A 85 -3.41 11.15 15.56
C GLU A 85 -3.47 12.03 14.32
N ASP A 86 -2.67 13.09 14.29
CA ASP A 86 -2.54 13.98 13.13
C ASP A 86 -1.96 13.25 11.91
N ALA A 87 -0.94 12.42 12.08
CA ALA A 87 -0.41 11.58 11.00
C ALA A 87 -1.44 10.59 10.43
N LYS A 88 -2.32 10.01 11.28
CA LYS A 88 -3.43 9.17 10.81
C LYS A 88 -4.46 9.96 10.00
N HIS A 89 -4.79 11.18 10.41
CA HIS A 89 -5.68 12.05 9.62
C HIS A 89 -5.05 12.40 8.26
N GLN A 90 -3.76 12.72 8.24
CA GLN A 90 -3.04 12.93 6.98
C GLN A 90 -3.06 11.67 6.10
N MET A 91 -2.80 10.48 6.68
CA MET A 91 -2.86 9.21 5.96
C MET A 91 -4.22 9.01 5.29
N MET A 92 -5.32 9.25 6.02
CA MET A 92 -6.66 9.13 5.44
C MET A 92 -6.88 10.10 4.27
N THR A 93 -6.37 11.33 4.38
CA THR A 93 -6.42 12.32 3.30
C THR A 93 -5.69 11.82 2.05
N GLU A 94 -4.47 11.30 2.22
CA GLU A 94 -3.66 10.79 1.10
C GLU A 94 -4.27 9.53 0.47
N VAL A 95 -4.91 8.67 1.25
CA VAL A 95 -5.69 7.53 0.74
C VAL A 95 -6.87 7.99 -0.13
N GLN A 96 -7.55 9.08 0.23
CA GLN A 96 -8.65 9.63 -0.58
C GLN A 96 -8.18 10.34 -1.84
N LYS A 97 -7.02 10.98 -1.79
CA LYS A 97 -6.39 11.60 -2.96
C LYS A 97 -5.87 10.59 -3.98
N TRP A 98 -5.71 9.32 -3.59
CA TRP A 98 -5.22 8.29 -4.49
C TRP A 98 -6.23 7.93 -5.60
N PRO A 99 -5.80 7.81 -6.88
CA PRO A 99 -4.46 8.07 -7.40
C PRO A 99 -4.22 9.57 -7.65
N TYR A 100 -2.97 10.01 -7.43
CA TYR A 100 -2.59 11.41 -7.62
C TYR A 100 -2.61 11.85 -9.09
N ASP A 101 -2.76 13.15 -9.32
CA ASP A 101 -2.75 13.81 -10.64
C ASP A 101 -1.43 14.53 -10.96
N PHE A 102 -0.61 14.80 -9.94
CA PHE A 102 0.68 15.48 -10.11
C PHE A 102 1.82 14.65 -10.72
N PRO A 103 1.87 13.29 -10.67
CA PRO A 103 2.98 12.55 -11.27
C PRO A 103 3.05 12.77 -12.79
N ALA A 104 4.15 13.38 -13.26
CA ALA A 104 4.32 13.75 -14.67
C ALA A 104 4.76 12.60 -15.59
N SER A 105 5.09 11.42 -15.03
CA SER A 105 5.54 10.28 -15.83
C SER A 105 4.38 9.68 -16.61
N SER A 106 4.57 9.47 -17.92
CA SER A 106 3.61 8.73 -18.75
C SER A 106 3.43 7.27 -18.33
N GLU A 107 4.37 6.73 -17.54
CA GLU A 107 4.29 5.38 -16.99
C GLU A 107 3.40 5.30 -15.73
N PHE A 108 2.97 6.44 -15.16
CA PHE A 108 2.05 6.46 -14.03
C PHE A 108 0.60 6.56 -14.55
N PRO A 109 -0.23 5.52 -14.37
CA PRO A 109 -1.62 5.58 -14.83
C PRO A 109 -2.42 6.57 -13.99
N LEU A 110 -3.05 7.54 -14.64
CA LEU A 110 -3.96 8.49 -13.99
C LEU A 110 -5.30 7.82 -13.62
N SER A 111 -6.15 8.53 -12.86
CA SER A 111 -7.41 7.98 -12.36
C SER A 111 -8.35 7.48 -13.46
N ASP A 112 -8.42 8.19 -14.59
CA ASP A 112 -9.24 7.86 -15.76
C ASP A 112 -8.68 6.70 -16.60
N GLN A 113 -7.41 6.34 -16.37
CA GLN A 113 -6.73 5.22 -17.02
C GLN A 113 -6.77 3.93 -16.18
N ARG A 114 -7.48 3.95 -15.05
CA ARG A 114 -7.64 2.82 -14.12
C ARG A 114 -9.05 2.25 -14.19
N GLY A 115 -9.14 0.93 -14.09
CA GLY A 115 -10.40 0.18 -14.07
C GLY A 115 -10.80 -0.24 -12.66
N ASN A 116 -12.05 -0.68 -12.50
CA ASN A 116 -12.54 -1.24 -11.24
C ASN A 116 -13.19 -2.59 -11.51
N VAL A 117 -12.88 -3.59 -10.69
CA VAL A 117 -13.58 -4.88 -10.63
C VAL A 117 -14.45 -4.90 -9.38
N ARG A 118 -15.74 -5.17 -9.58
CA ARG A 118 -16.72 -5.33 -8.50
C ARG A 118 -17.36 -6.69 -8.63
N GLY A 119 -17.59 -7.34 -7.50
CA GLY A 119 -18.21 -8.65 -7.49
C GLY A 119 -18.44 -9.15 -6.10
N ARG A 120 -18.79 -10.43 -6.04
CA ARG A 120 -19.11 -11.12 -4.79
C ARG A 120 -18.38 -12.46 -4.79
N ILE A 121 -17.57 -12.70 -3.78
CA ILE A 121 -16.93 -13.99 -3.53
C ILE A 121 -17.83 -14.77 -2.56
N GLN A 122 -18.19 -15.99 -2.92
CA GLN A 122 -18.79 -16.94 -1.99
C GLN A 122 -17.67 -17.72 -1.33
N VAL A 123 -17.54 -17.61 -0.01
CA VAL A 123 -16.52 -18.32 0.75
C VAL A 123 -17.19 -19.49 1.46
N ARG A 124 -16.65 -20.68 1.19
CA ARG A 124 -17.01 -21.90 1.91
C ARG A 124 -15.85 -22.28 2.81
N ASP A 125 -15.99 -21.97 4.09
CA ASP A 125 -15.04 -22.37 5.11
C ASP A 125 -15.50 -23.69 5.75
N ARG A 126 -14.60 -24.68 5.80
CA ARG A 126 -14.89 -26.00 6.37
C ARG A 126 -14.92 -26.00 7.89
N TYR A 127 -14.34 -24.99 8.54
CA TYR A 127 -14.27 -24.85 9.99
C TYR A 127 -15.37 -23.95 10.55
N LEU A 128 -16.04 -23.17 9.69
CA LEU A 128 -17.27 -22.47 10.05
C LEU A 128 -18.46 -23.42 9.86
N THR A 129 -18.96 -23.93 10.97
CA THR A 129 -19.88 -25.09 11.00
C THR A 129 -21.24 -24.83 10.36
N LYS A 130 -21.68 -23.57 10.16
CA LYS A 130 -22.95 -23.24 9.50
C LYS A 130 -22.95 -21.83 8.90
N SER A 131 -22.37 -21.65 7.71
CA SER A 131 -22.88 -20.73 6.67
C SER A 131 -21.84 -20.56 5.57
N ASN A 132 -22.28 -20.65 4.31
CA ASN A 132 -21.57 -19.98 3.24
C ASN A 132 -21.77 -18.47 3.47
N PHE A 133 -20.69 -17.73 3.67
CA PHE A 133 -20.77 -16.28 3.76
C PHE A 133 -20.29 -15.65 2.46
N SER A 134 -20.76 -14.44 2.23
CA SER A 134 -20.53 -13.76 0.97
C SER A 134 -19.81 -12.45 1.19
N LEU A 135 -18.65 -12.30 0.56
CA LEU A 135 -17.83 -11.10 0.64
C LEU A 135 -18.06 -10.27 -0.62
N SER A 136 -18.42 -9.00 -0.43
CA SER A 136 -18.39 -8.03 -1.53
C SER A 136 -16.95 -7.59 -1.76
N ILE A 137 -16.51 -7.60 -3.01
CA ILE A 137 -15.15 -7.21 -3.37
C ILE A 137 -15.16 -5.97 -4.27
N PHE A 138 -14.22 -5.06 -4.02
CA PHE A 138 -13.92 -3.91 -4.84
C PHE A 138 -12.41 -3.85 -5.05
N CYS A 139 -11.95 -4.11 -6.27
CA CYS A 139 -10.54 -4.04 -6.64
C CYS A 139 -10.37 -2.92 -7.68
N ARG A 140 -9.43 -2.00 -7.42
CA ARG A 140 -9.00 -1.04 -8.45
C ARG A 140 -7.85 -1.67 -9.23
N MET A 141 -7.88 -1.53 -10.54
CA MET A 141 -6.90 -2.07 -11.48
C MET A 141 -6.21 -0.91 -12.19
N SER A 142 -4.87 -0.96 -12.26
CA SER A 142 -4.12 -0.17 -13.25
C SER A 142 -3.90 -1.01 -14.51
N LYS A 143 -3.62 -0.36 -15.65
CA LYS A 143 -3.11 -1.09 -16.81
C LYS A 143 -1.89 -1.93 -16.38
N PRO A 144 -1.80 -3.21 -16.80
CA PRO A 144 -0.59 -3.97 -16.58
C PRO A 144 0.56 -3.26 -17.30
N TYR A 145 1.69 -3.10 -16.61
CA TYR A 145 2.94 -2.77 -17.29
C TYR A 145 3.22 -3.89 -18.29
N ASN A 146 3.68 -3.56 -19.51
CA ASN A 146 4.07 -4.55 -20.51
C ASN A 146 5.24 -5.37 -19.96
N ILE A 147 4.89 -6.44 -19.26
CA ILE A 147 5.78 -7.47 -18.78
C ILE A 147 5.07 -8.75 -19.21
N GLU A 148 5.67 -9.53 -20.11
CA GLU A 148 5.23 -10.89 -20.44
C GLU A 148 5.46 -11.86 -19.26
N LEU A 149 5.04 -11.45 -18.07
CA LEU A 149 4.90 -12.28 -16.90
C LEU A 149 3.43 -12.19 -16.51
N PHE A 150 2.70 -13.27 -16.76
CA PHE A 150 1.30 -13.46 -16.40
C PHE A 150 1.07 -13.14 -14.91
N ALA A 151 0.74 -11.89 -14.61
CA ALA A 151 0.11 -11.49 -13.35
C ALA A 151 -0.54 -10.11 -13.54
N SER A 152 -1.76 -10.09 -14.05
CA SER A 152 -2.68 -8.99 -13.77
C SER A 152 -2.80 -8.88 -12.25
N THR A 153 -2.02 -8.00 -11.64
CA THR A 153 -2.01 -7.85 -10.18
C THR A 153 -3.28 -7.09 -9.80
N CYS A 154 -4.33 -7.83 -9.43
CA CYS A 154 -5.48 -7.24 -8.75
C CYS A 154 -5.14 -7.12 -7.27
N VAL A 155 -5.01 -5.88 -6.79
CA VAL A 155 -4.97 -5.63 -5.35
C VAL A 155 -6.40 -5.74 -4.84
N LEU A 156 -6.69 -6.89 -4.22
CA LEU A 156 -7.96 -7.10 -3.53
C LEU A 156 -7.99 -6.22 -2.27
N LEU A 157 -8.59 -5.03 -2.37
CA LEU A 157 -8.90 -4.20 -1.21
C LEU A 157 -10.21 -4.70 -0.60
N LEU A 158 -10.12 -5.58 0.40
CA LEU A 158 -11.28 -5.96 1.22
C LEU A 158 -11.61 -4.78 2.13
N LYS A 159 -12.64 -3.99 1.80
CA LYS A 159 -13.24 -3.05 2.74
C LYS A 159 -14.27 -3.79 3.58
N ASN A 160 -14.04 -3.80 4.90
CA ASN A 160 -14.95 -4.20 5.98
C ASN A 160 -15.63 -5.56 5.81
N VAL A 161 -15.11 -6.56 6.52
CA VAL A 161 -15.87 -7.76 6.88
C VAL A 161 -16.75 -7.37 8.08
N GLU A 162 -18.00 -6.96 7.83
CA GLU A 162 -19.02 -7.00 8.88
C GLU A 162 -19.59 -8.42 8.91
N LEU A 163 -19.31 -9.13 10.00
CA LEU A 163 -19.99 -10.37 10.34
C LEU A 163 -21.40 -9.98 10.83
N THR A 164 -22.40 -10.15 9.97
CA THR A 164 -23.82 -10.15 10.39
C THR A 164 -24.17 -11.45 11.09
#